data_AF-A0A259DJN8-F1
#
_entry.id   AF-A0A259DJN8-F1
#
_cell.length_a   1.000
_cell.length_b   1.000
_cell.length_c   1.000
_cell.angle_alpha   90.00
_cell.angle_beta   90.00
_cell.angle_gamma   90.00
#
_symmetry.space_group_name_H-M   'P 1'
#
loop_
_entity.id
_entity.type
_entity.pdbx_description
1 polymer ?
#
loop_
_entity_poly.entity_id
_entity_poly.type
_entity_poly.pdbx_seq_one_letter_code
_entity_poly.pdbx_strand_id
1 'polypeptide(L)'
;MKFISFKHLAIGLLMFSAAGMGLAFKPTERIADTGPKLDLEILIPQQFGDWKMDETILPLIANPEQEALIKKLYSQTLSRTYVNSSGDRIMLSIAYGGAQTDSMSVHKPEVCYPA
;
A
#
# COMPACT_ATOMS: atom_id res chain seq x y z
N MET A 1 11.53 -33.23 44.07
CA MET A 1 11.39 -32.27 42.96
C MET A 1 12.65 -32.37 42.10
N LYS A 2 12.54 -32.71 40.81
CA LYS A 2 13.71 -32.70 39.92
C LYS A 2 14.14 -31.25 39.71
N PHE A 3 15.31 -30.89 40.22
CA PHE A 3 15.89 -29.57 39.99
C PHE A 3 16.07 -29.35 38.49
N ILE A 4 15.66 -28.19 37.99
CA ILE A 4 15.83 -27.79 36.59
C ILE A 4 17.33 -27.81 36.30
N SER A 5 17.77 -28.68 35.38
CA SER A 5 19.19 -28.77 35.02
C SER A 5 19.64 -27.49 34.30
N PHE A 6 20.87 -27.05 34.57
CA PHE A 6 21.52 -25.87 33.97
C PHE A 6 21.35 -25.78 32.45
N LYS A 7 21.36 -26.93 31.75
CA LYS A 7 21.15 -26.99 30.30
C LYS A 7 19.79 -26.41 29.88
N HIS A 8 18.72 -26.70 30.63
CA HIS A 8 17.38 -26.19 30.34
C HIS A 8 17.28 -24.70 30.62
N LEU A 9 17.95 -24.21 31.66
CA LEU A 9 18.04 -22.77 31.95
C LEU A 9 18.79 -22.02 30.84
N ALA A 10 19.91 -22.57 30.37
CA ALA A 10 20.67 -22.00 29.27
C ALA A 10 19.86 -21.97 27.96
N ILE A 11 19.17 -23.06 27.63
CA ILE A 11 18.28 -23.12 26.45
C ILE A 11 17.14 -22.10 26.58
N GLY A 12 16.47 -22.04 27.73
CA GLY A 12 15.40 -21.09 27.97
C GLY A 12 15.87 -19.64 27.82
N LEU A 13 17.04 -19.30 28.38
CA LEU A 13 17.64 -17.98 28.24
C LEU A 13 17.89 -17.64 26.76
N LEU A 14 18.50 -18.55 26.00
CA LEU A 14 18.76 -18.33 24.57
C LEU A 14 17.47 -18.12 23.77
N MET A 15 16.42 -18.89 24.07
CA MET A 15 15.10 -18.73 23.42
C MET A 15 14.47 -17.37 23.73
N PHE A 16 14.50 -16.93 25.00
CA PHE A 16 13.99 -15.61 25.37
C PHE A 16 14.81 -14.48 24.76
N SER A 17 16.14 -14.61 24.70
CA SER A 17 17.01 -13.65 24.03
C SER A 17 16.69 -13.56 22.53
N ALA A 18 16.53 -14.70 21.85
CA ALA A 18 16.17 -14.73 20.44
C ALA A 18 14.80 -14.07 20.18
N ALA A 19 13.79 -14.37 21.00
CA ALA A 19 12.47 -13.74 20.90
C ALA A 19 12.52 -12.22 21.14
N GLY A 20 13.27 -11.80 22.17
CA GLY A 20 13.48 -10.37 22.48
C GLY A 20 14.19 -9.63 21.35
N MET A 21 15.24 -10.22 20.76
CA MET A 21 15.92 -9.66 19.59
C MET A 21 15.00 -9.59 18.37
N GLY A 22 14.16 -10.60 18.14
CA GLY A 22 13.17 -10.58 17.06
C GLY A 22 12.20 -9.41 17.17
N LEU A 23 11.76 -9.06 18.38
CA LEU A 23 10.92 -7.88 18.62
C LEU A 23 11.72 -6.58 18.46
N ALA A 24 12.94 -6.52 18.99
CA ALA A 24 13.78 -5.32 18.95
C ALA A 24 14.25 -4.97 17.53
N PHE A 25 14.47 -5.97 16.67
CA PHE A 25 14.94 -5.80 15.30
C PHE A 25 13.83 -5.87 14.25
N LYS A 26 12.56 -5.99 14.66
CA LYS A 26 11.43 -5.93 13.73
C LYS A 26 11.36 -4.52 13.12
N PRO A 27 11.45 -4.36 11.78
CA PRO A 27 11.28 -3.06 11.15
C PRO A 27 9.89 -2.48 11.44
N THR A 28 9.84 -1.26 11.95
CA THR A 28 8.59 -0.52 12.22
C THR A 28 8.32 0.56 11.19
N GLU A 29 9.37 1.04 10.52
CA GLU A 29 9.29 2.07 9.50
C GLU A 29 9.09 1.48 8.11
N ARG A 30 8.32 2.18 7.28
CA ARG A 30 8.03 1.76 5.92
C ARG A 30 9.10 2.34 5.00
N ILE A 31 9.74 1.47 4.23
CA ILE A 31 10.79 1.89 3.28
C ILE A 31 10.24 2.93 2.27
N ALA A 32 8.97 2.81 1.87
CA ALA A 32 8.30 3.78 1.01
C ALA A 32 8.27 5.20 1.58
N ASP A 33 8.31 5.35 2.91
CA ASP A 33 8.27 6.65 3.60
C ASP A 33 9.69 7.23 3.83
N THR A 34 10.74 6.42 3.65
CA THR A 34 12.15 6.84 3.81
C THR A 34 12.77 7.40 2.53
N GLY A 35 12.18 7.11 1.36
CA GLY A 35 12.62 7.64 0.07
C GLY A 35 12.05 9.03 -0.24
N PRO A 36 12.35 9.60 -1.43
CA PRO A 36 11.64 10.77 -1.92
C PRO A 36 10.14 10.52 -1.88
N LYS A 37 9.38 11.46 -1.32
CA LYS A 37 7.91 11.36 -1.30
C LYS A 37 7.43 11.27 -2.75
N LEU A 38 6.88 10.12 -3.12
CA LEU A 38 6.15 9.97 -4.37
C LEU A 38 4.91 10.86 -4.27
N ASP A 39 4.63 11.63 -5.29
CA ASP A 39 3.41 12.45 -5.39
C ASP A 39 2.82 12.21 -6.78
N LEU A 40 1.68 11.51 -6.83
CA LEU A 40 1.02 11.17 -8.09
C LEU A 40 0.58 12.42 -8.86
N GLU A 41 0.26 13.53 -8.19
CA GLU A 41 -0.16 14.75 -8.86
C GLU A 41 0.99 15.40 -9.65
N ILE A 42 2.20 15.28 -9.14
CA ILE A 42 3.43 15.79 -9.77
C ILE A 42 3.95 14.80 -10.82
N LEU A 43 3.95 13.51 -10.49
CA LEU A 43 4.59 12.48 -11.30
C LEU A 43 3.80 12.19 -12.59
N ILE A 44 2.48 12.24 -12.53
CA ILE A 44 1.64 12.04 -13.70
C ILE A 44 1.46 13.40 -14.39
N PRO A 45 1.76 13.53 -15.70
CA PRO A 45 1.65 14.81 -16.38
C PRO A 45 0.19 15.19 -16.64
N GLN A 46 -0.11 16.49 -16.62
CA GLN A 46 -1.42 17.01 -17.03
C GLN A 46 -1.61 17.00 -18.56
N GLN A 47 -0.52 16.89 -19.32
CA GLN A 47 -0.56 16.76 -20.77
C GLN A 47 0.54 15.82 -21.25
N PHE A 48 0.22 14.98 -22.22
CA PHE A 48 1.20 14.17 -22.95
C PHE A 48 0.77 14.01 -24.41
N GLY A 49 1.67 14.33 -25.34
CA GLY A 49 1.31 14.39 -26.77
C GLY A 49 0.10 15.29 -27.01
N ASP A 50 -0.91 14.75 -27.69
CA ASP A 50 -2.18 15.43 -27.99
C ASP A 50 -3.22 15.35 -26.84
N TRP A 51 -2.95 14.57 -25.79
CA TRP A 51 -3.87 14.37 -24.67
C TRP A 51 -3.66 15.42 -23.59
N LYS A 52 -4.72 16.13 -23.22
CA LYS A 52 -4.74 17.12 -22.12
C LYS A 52 -5.78 16.74 -21.08
N MET A 53 -5.49 17.03 -19.81
CA MET A 53 -6.45 16.82 -18.74
C MET A 53 -7.73 17.62 -19.00
N ASP A 54 -8.87 16.94 -18.97
CA ASP A 54 -10.20 17.52 -19.09
C ASP A 54 -10.64 18.00 -17.70
N GLU A 55 -10.40 19.28 -17.40
CA GLU A 55 -10.74 19.91 -16.11
C GLU A 55 -12.26 20.01 -15.87
N THR A 56 -13.09 19.76 -16.89
CA THR A 56 -14.55 19.81 -16.76
C THR A 56 -15.13 18.55 -16.13
N ILE A 57 -14.37 17.45 -16.11
CA ILE A 57 -14.79 16.17 -15.56
C ILE A 57 -14.20 16.02 -14.16
N LEU A 58 -15.04 16.26 -13.15
CA LEU A 58 -14.67 16.01 -11.76
C LEU A 58 -14.60 14.50 -11.49
N PRO A 59 -13.57 14.02 -10.75
CA PRO A 59 -13.52 12.66 -10.27
C PRO A 59 -14.80 12.29 -9.50
N LEU A 60 -15.29 11.07 -9.71
CA LEU A 60 -16.44 10.56 -8.98
C LEU A 60 -16.12 10.53 -7.48
N ILE A 61 -16.87 11.31 -6.69
CA ILE A 61 -16.72 11.35 -5.23
C ILE A 61 -17.39 10.09 -4.67
N ALA A 62 -16.58 9.20 -4.08
CA ALA A 62 -17.09 8.05 -3.34
C ALA A 62 -17.85 8.52 -2.10
N ASN A 63 -18.78 7.72 -1.58
CA ASN A 63 -19.43 8.06 -0.32
C ASN A 63 -18.39 8.11 0.83
N PRO A 64 -18.67 8.81 1.96
CA PRO A 64 -17.68 9.00 3.02
C PRO A 64 -17.10 7.70 3.60
N GLU A 65 -17.90 6.63 3.67
CA GLU A 65 -17.47 5.32 4.16
C GLU A 65 -16.49 4.65 3.19
N GLN A 66 -16.78 4.69 1.90
CA GLN A 66 -15.91 4.20 0.84
C GLN A 66 -14.61 5.02 0.77
N GLU A 67 -14.68 6.34 0.89
CA GLU A 67 -13.51 7.20 0.90
C GLU A 67 -12.59 6.89 2.11
N ALA A 68 -13.17 6.67 3.29
CA ALA A 68 -12.42 6.26 4.47
C ALA A 68 -11.73 4.91 4.28
N LEU A 69 -12.40 3.95 3.64
CA LEU A 69 -11.82 2.66 3.29
C LEU A 69 -10.68 2.81 2.28
N ILE A 70 -10.87 3.62 1.23
CA ILE A 70 -9.85 3.92 0.22
C ILE A 70 -8.60 4.52 0.87
N LYS A 71 -8.77 5.53 1.75
CA LYS A 71 -7.66 6.16 2.48
C LYS A 71 -6.95 5.23 3.47
N LYS A 72 -7.64 4.20 3.96
CA LYS A 72 -7.04 3.15 4.80
C LYS A 72 -6.20 2.19 3.98
N LEU A 73 -6.64 1.86 2.76
CA LEU A 73 -5.97 0.88 1.90
C LEU A 73 -4.81 1.51 1.13
N TYR A 74 -5.05 2.65 0.48
CA TYR A 74 -4.10 3.31 -0.40
C TYR A 74 -3.50 4.55 0.24
N SER A 75 -2.19 4.74 0.02
CA SER A 75 -1.46 5.92 0.46
C SER A 75 -1.78 7.13 -0.42
N GLN A 76 -2.01 6.92 -1.72
CA GLN A 76 -2.44 7.93 -2.67
C GLN A 76 -3.37 7.32 -3.72
N THR A 77 -4.29 8.12 -4.22
CA THR A 77 -5.12 7.78 -5.39
C THR A 77 -5.12 8.96 -6.35
N LEU A 78 -5.07 8.68 -7.65
CA LEU A 78 -5.20 9.68 -8.70
C LEU A 78 -6.33 9.27 -9.65
N SER A 79 -7.20 10.21 -9.98
CA SER A 79 -8.21 10.03 -11.03
C SER A 79 -8.16 11.22 -11.97
N ARG A 80 -7.93 10.96 -13.26
CA ARG A 80 -7.88 11.98 -14.31
C ARG A 80 -8.63 11.53 -15.53
N THR A 81 -9.26 12.47 -16.22
CA THR A 81 -9.75 12.26 -17.57
C THR A 81 -8.91 13.10 -18.52
N TYR A 82 -8.48 12.52 -19.64
CA TYR A 82 -7.77 13.20 -20.70
C TYR A 82 -8.64 13.29 -21.94
N VAL A 83 -8.52 14.37 -22.70
CA VAL A 83 -9.18 14.61 -23.97
C VAL A 83 -8.15 14.92 -25.05
N ASN A 84 -8.35 14.41 -26.27
CA ASN A 84 -7.50 14.70 -27.43
C ASN A 84 -8.15 15.74 -28.36
N SER A 85 -7.46 16.12 -29.44
CA SER A 85 -7.95 17.07 -30.44
C SER A 85 -9.19 16.59 -31.22
N SER A 86 -9.43 15.29 -31.26
CA SER A 86 -10.61 14.67 -31.90
C SER A 86 -11.83 14.61 -30.96
N GLY A 87 -11.66 14.96 -29.69
CA GLY A 87 -12.70 14.89 -28.67
C GLY A 87 -12.84 13.53 -27.98
N ASP A 88 -11.95 12.57 -28.27
CA ASP A 88 -11.94 11.29 -27.57
C ASP A 88 -11.47 11.48 -26.12
N ARG A 89 -11.97 10.62 -25.22
CA ARG A 89 -11.64 10.69 -23.79
C ARG A 89 -11.08 9.39 -23.25
N ILE A 90 -10.07 9.50 -22.39
CA ILE A 90 -9.49 8.38 -21.64
C ILE A 90 -9.51 8.71 -20.14
N MET A 91 -10.01 7.77 -19.34
CA MET A 91 -9.97 7.87 -17.88
C MET A 91 -8.78 7.07 -17.33
N LEU A 92 -7.98 7.70 -16.49
CA LEU A 92 -6.86 7.12 -15.76
C LEU A 92 -7.21 7.08 -14.28
N SER A 93 -7.13 5.89 -13.69
CA SER A 93 -7.26 5.68 -12.24
C SER A 93 -6.03 4.95 -11.72
N ILE A 94 -5.37 5.53 -10.71
CA ILE A 94 -4.19 4.95 -10.07
C ILE A 94 -4.48 4.85 -8.57
N ALA A 95 -4.23 3.67 -8.01
CA ALA A 95 -4.27 3.46 -6.57
C ALA A 95 -2.88 3.00 -6.11
N TYR A 96 -2.23 3.79 -5.26
CA TYR A 96 -0.87 3.55 -4.80
C TYR A 96 -0.86 3.16 -3.32
N GLY A 97 -0.31 1.99 -3.02
CA GLY A 97 -0.07 1.52 -1.66
C GLY A 97 1.41 1.61 -1.30
N GLY A 98 1.77 2.42 -0.30
CA GLY A 98 3.14 2.44 0.25
C GLY A 98 3.45 1.27 1.19
N ALA A 99 2.50 0.34 1.38
CA ALA A 99 2.57 -0.74 2.36
C ALA A 99 2.89 -2.04 1.63
N GLN A 100 3.92 -2.76 2.07
CA GLN A 100 4.10 -4.16 1.67
C GLN A 100 3.36 -5.08 2.64
N THR A 101 2.04 -4.92 2.68
CA THR A 101 1.13 -5.68 3.57
C THR A 101 0.20 -6.57 2.75
N ASP A 102 -0.38 -7.59 3.40
CA ASP A 102 -1.28 -8.54 2.74
C ASP A 102 -2.50 -7.87 2.07
N SER A 103 -2.87 -6.65 2.48
CA SER A 103 -3.93 -5.85 1.86
C SER A 103 -3.63 -5.41 0.41
N MET A 104 -2.38 -5.49 -0.03
CA MET A 104 -1.95 -5.24 -1.41
C MET A 104 -1.61 -6.55 -2.14
N SER A 105 -1.90 -7.70 -1.55
CA SER A 105 -1.62 -9.00 -2.17
C SER A 105 -2.45 -9.17 -3.44
N VAL A 106 -1.79 -9.70 -4.47
CA VAL A 106 -2.39 -10.22 -5.70
C VAL A 106 -3.63 -11.04 -5.34
N HIS A 107 -4.71 -10.88 -6.13
CA HIS A 107 -5.94 -11.68 -6.03
C HIS A 107 -5.62 -13.14 -5.73
N LYS A 108 -5.87 -13.56 -4.48
CA LYS A 108 -5.70 -14.95 -4.07
C LYS A 108 -6.82 -15.77 -4.70
N PRO A 109 -6.52 -16.81 -5.51
CA PRO A 109 -7.55 -17.63 -6.15
C PRO A 109 -8.56 -18.17 -5.13
N GLU A 110 -8.09 -18.56 -3.94
CA GLU A 110 -8.92 -19.02 -2.82
C GLU A 110 -9.92 -17.99 -2.28
N VAL A 111 -9.73 -16.69 -2.54
CA VAL A 111 -10.66 -15.62 -2.13
C VAL A 111 -11.56 -15.21 -3.30
N CYS A 112 -11.04 -15.19 -4.52
CA CYS A 112 -11.78 -14.70 -5.70
C CYS A 112 -12.54 -15.80 -6.45
N TYR A 113 -12.19 -17.06 -6.26
CA TYR A 113 -12.82 -18.23 -6.87
C TYR A 113 -13.06 -19.34 -5.82
N PRO A 114 -13.90 -19.11 -4.80
CA PRO A 114 -14.31 -20.19 -3.91
C PRO A 114 -15.10 -21.24 -4.72
N ALA A 115 -14.70 -22.51 -4.62
CA ALA A 115 -15.35 -23.64 -5.27
C ALA A 115 -16.74 -23.92 -4.68
#